data_AF-A0A928K298-F1
#
_entry.id   AF-A0A928K298-F1
#
_cell.length_a   1.000
_cell.length_b   1.000
_cell.length_c   1.000
_cell.angle_alpha   90.00
_cell.angle_beta   90.00
_cell.angle_gamma   90.00
#
_symmetry.space_group_name_H-M   'P 1'
#
loop_
_entity.id
_entity.type
_entity.pdbx_description
1 polymer ?
#
loop_
_entity_poly.entity_id
_entity_poly.type
_entity_poly.pdbx_seq_one_letter_code
_entity_poly.pdbx_strand_id
1 'polypeptide(L)'
;MKLKRTLALVLMLTAMVFACSFAASAAETTEVYVTIANGEVVLAQEPVAVTDIDSDGALTINDALYCAHEAKFEGGAAAGYGSADSEWGLSLTKLWGVENGGSYGYYVNNASAMGLTDPVKNGDYINAFVYTDLTTWSDAYCYFDVNTLSVKAGETATLKLVAAGYDEEWNPITVPVAGASITINGVDTGVVTDENGEAVVTVKEAGVISAVSDQQVLVPPVCVAAAESAGLPSYVWYAAGAAVVVIAAAVAIPVAVVKSKKNK
;
A
#
# COMPACT_ATOMS: atom_id res chain seq x y z
N MET A 1 -28.53 -64.81 13.43
CA MET A 1 -28.83 -63.96 12.24
C MET A 1 -29.27 -62.51 12.57
N LYS A 2 -29.20 -62.05 13.84
CA LYS A 2 -29.66 -60.69 14.24
C LYS A 2 -28.56 -59.66 14.46
N LEU A 3 -27.29 -60.06 14.59
CA LEU A 3 -26.17 -59.13 14.84
C LEU A 3 -25.56 -58.51 13.56
N LYS A 4 -25.79 -59.13 12.39
CA LYS A 4 -25.30 -58.62 11.09
C LYS A 4 -26.21 -57.57 10.46
N ARG A 5 -27.46 -57.44 10.94
CA ARG A 5 -28.43 -56.46 10.41
C ARG A 5 -28.36 -55.10 11.11
N THR A 6 -27.86 -55.05 12.35
CA THR A 6 -27.66 -53.81 13.11
C THR A 6 -26.37 -53.09 12.74
N LEU A 7 -25.32 -53.80 12.30
CA LEU A 7 -24.06 -53.18 11.88
C LEU A 7 -24.17 -52.44 10.53
N ALA A 8 -25.05 -52.92 9.63
CA ALA A 8 -25.28 -52.28 8.33
C ALA A 8 -26.07 -50.97 8.42
N LEU A 9 -26.92 -50.81 9.45
CA LEU A 9 -27.76 -49.61 9.61
C LEU A 9 -26.99 -48.45 10.26
N VAL A 10 -26.05 -48.74 11.17
CA VAL A 10 -25.21 -47.72 11.79
C VAL A 10 -24.13 -47.21 10.82
N LEU A 11 -23.64 -48.06 9.92
CA LEU A 11 -22.65 -47.65 8.91
C LEU A 11 -23.26 -46.78 7.79
N MET A 12 -24.56 -46.93 7.48
CA MET A 12 -25.25 -46.07 6.51
C MET A 12 -25.60 -44.69 7.09
N LEU A 13 -25.81 -44.55 8.40
CA LEU A 13 -26.10 -43.25 9.01
C LEU A 13 -24.84 -42.38 9.19
N THR A 14 -23.67 -42.99 9.35
CA THR A 14 -22.38 -42.28 9.34
C THR A 14 -21.86 -41.92 7.95
N ALA A 15 -22.42 -42.51 6.89
CA ALA A 15 -22.06 -42.19 5.50
C ALA A 15 -22.84 -41.00 4.91
N MET A 16 -23.86 -40.48 5.61
CA MET A 16 -24.72 -39.39 5.13
C MET A 16 -24.35 -38.00 5.69
N VAL A 17 -23.31 -37.91 6.54
CA VAL A 17 -22.83 -36.63 7.12
C VAL A 17 -21.50 -36.18 6.50
N PHE A 18 -20.92 -36.94 5.57
CA PHE A 18 -19.58 -36.67 5.01
C PHE A 18 -19.57 -36.20 3.54
N ALA A 19 -20.69 -35.68 3.03
CA ALA A 19 -20.78 -35.19 1.65
C ALA A 19 -21.35 -33.77 1.50
N CYS A 20 -21.47 -33.00 2.59
CA CYS A 20 -21.47 -31.55 2.50
C CYS A 20 -20.05 -31.08 2.76
N SER A 21 -19.17 -31.33 1.78
CA SER A 21 -18.04 -30.45 1.56
C SER A 21 -18.66 -29.08 1.28
N PHE A 22 -18.86 -28.28 2.34
CA PHE A 22 -18.79 -26.85 2.19
C PHE A 22 -17.41 -26.61 1.61
N ALA A 23 -17.32 -26.53 0.28
CA ALA A 23 -16.40 -25.60 -0.32
C ALA A 23 -16.87 -24.25 0.22
N ALA A 24 -16.37 -23.89 1.40
CA ALA A 24 -16.18 -22.50 1.72
C ALA A 24 -15.32 -22.02 0.55
N SER A 25 -15.97 -21.41 -0.44
CA SER A 25 -15.29 -20.43 -1.26
C SER A 25 -14.59 -19.57 -0.24
N ALA A 26 -13.26 -19.60 -0.23
CA ALA A 26 -12.53 -18.50 0.36
C ALA A 26 -13.14 -17.29 -0.33
N ALA A 27 -13.90 -16.49 0.42
CA ALA A 27 -14.36 -15.22 -0.10
C ALA A 27 -13.08 -14.51 -0.52
N GLU A 28 -12.93 -14.25 -1.82
CA GLU A 28 -11.76 -13.54 -2.30
C GLU A 28 -11.80 -12.17 -1.61
N THR A 29 -10.91 -11.99 -0.65
CA THR A 29 -10.81 -10.74 0.09
C THR A 29 -10.26 -9.73 -0.90
N THR A 30 -11.03 -8.67 -1.15
CA THR A 30 -10.55 -7.56 -1.96
C THR A 30 -9.61 -6.74 -1.11
N GLU A 31 -8.32 -6.75 -1.46
CA GLU A 31 -7.29 -5.93 -0.85
C GLU A 31 -6.92 -4.78 -1.80
N VAL A 32 -6.92 -3.56 -1.28
CA VAL A 32 -6.52 -2.33 -2.01
C VAL A 32 -5.38 -1.64 -1.26
N TYR A 33 -4.67 -0.75 -1.94
CA TYR A 33 -3.56 0.01 -1.36
C TYR A 33 -3.98 1.47 -1.15
N VAL A 34 -4.10 1.90 0.09
CA VAL A 34 -4.63 3.22 0.44
C VAL A 34 -3.51 4.18 0.84
N THR A 35 -3.47 5.33 0.16
CA THR A 35 -2.64 6.48 0.51
C THR A 35 -3.53 7.64 0.93
N ILE A 36 -3.20 8.27 2.05
CA ILE A 36 -3.92 9.45 2.56
C ILE A 36 -2.92 10.56 2.83
N ALA A 37 -3.23 11.76 2.35
CA ALA A 37 -2.47 12.97 2.63
C ALA A 37 -3.34 14.10 3.18
N ASN A 38 -2.80 14.88 4.13
CA ASN A 38 -3.48 16.05 4.70
C ASN A 38 -2.59 17.31 4.70
N GLY A 39 -1.74 17.42 3.67
CA GLY A 39 -0.60 18.33 3.58
C GLY A 39 0.74 17.60 3.75
N GLU A 40 0.72 16.48 4.45
CA GLU A 40 1.78 15.48 4.50
C GLU A 40 1.20 14.08 4.28
N VAL A 41 2.04 13.10 3.97
CA VAL A 41 1.61 11.70 3.84
C VAL A 41 1.37 11.12 5.23
N VAL A 42 0.11 10.78 5.54
CA VAL A 42 -0.29 10.21 6.84
C VAL A 42 -0.57 8.71 6.76
N LEU A 43 -0.82 8.20 5.56
CA LEU A 43 -0.90 6.77 5.25
C LEU A 43 -0.28 6.56 3.87
N ALA A 44 0.65 5.63 3.73
CA ALA A 44 1.41 5.42 2.49
C ALA A 44 1.21 4.01 1.95
N GLN A 45 0.39 3.87 0.89
CA GLN A 45 0.08 2.58 0.22
C GLN A 45 -0.18 1.42 1.19
N GLU A 46 -0.96 1.67 2.24
CA GLU A 46 -1.27 0.62 3.22
C GLU A 46 -2.21 -0.41 2.60
N PRO A 47 -1.91 -1.72 2.68
CA PRO A 47 -2.85 -2.76 2.28
C PRO A 47 -4.08 -2.76 3.20
N VAL A 48 -5.26 -2.66 2.61
CA VAL A 48 -6.55 -2.61 3.29
C VAL A 48 -7.46 -3.66 2.70
N ALA A 49 -7.89 -4.60 3.55
CA ALA A 49 -8.98 -5.51 3.21
C ALA A 49 -10.31 -4.74 3.23
N VAL A 50 -10.99 -4.68 2.08
CA VAL A 50 -12.22 -3.93 1.89
C VAL A 50 -13.42 -4.83 2.18
N THR A 51 -14.31 -4.35 3.04
CA THR A 51 -15.62 -4.95 3.30
C THR A 51 -16.70 -3.96 2.87
N ASP A 52 -17.79 -4.47 2.31
CA ASP A 52 -19.01 -3.70 2.04
C ASP A 52 -19.61 -3.21 3.37
N ILE A 53 -19.37 -1.94 3.72
CA ILE A 53 -19.70 -1.38 5.04
C ILE A 53 -21.16 -0.96 5.15
N ASP A 54 -21.82 -0.67 4.03
CA ASP A 54 -23.21 -0.22 3.98
C ASP A 54 -24.19 -1.30 3.46
N SER A 55 -23.67 -2.47 3.09
CA SER A 55 -24.41 -3.65 2.64
C SER A 55 -25.20 -3.42 1.34
N ASP A 56 -24.69 -2.57 0.45
CA ASP A 56 -25.30 -2.29 -0.86
C ASP A 56 -24.92 -3.31 -1.96
N GLY A 57 -23.95 -4.19 -1.66
CA GLY A 57 -23.47 -5.25 -2.55
C GLY A 57 -22.32 -4.82 -3.48
N ALA A 58 -21.81 -3.59 -3.37
CA ALA A 58 -20.64 -3.10 -4.06
C ALA A 58 -19.46 -2.91 -3.09
N LEU A 59 -18.24 -2.88 -3.63
CA LEU A 59 -17.07 -2.40 -2.92
C LEU A 59 -16.62 -1.12 -3.59
N THR A 60 -16.49 -0.05 -2.82
CA THR A 60 -16.33 1.31 -3.31
C THR A 60 -15.17 2.03 -2.63
N ILE A 61 -14.88 3.25 -3.09
CA ILE A 61 -13.92 4.14 -2.43
C ILE A 61 -14.38 4.44 -0.99
N ASN A 62 -15.69 4.61 -0.76
CA ASN A 62 -16.26 4.82 0.58
C ASN A 62 -15.88 3.67 1.53
N ASP A 63 -16.03 2.42 1.08
CA ASP A 63 -15.69 1.24 1.86
C ASP A 63 -14.20 1.17 2.17
N ALA A 64 -13.36 1.37 1.16
CA ALA A 64 -11.93 1.29 1.31
C ALA A 64 -11.38 2.36 2.27
N LEU A 65 -11.86 3.60 2.15
CA LEU A 65 -11.46 4.67 3.05
C LEU A 65 -11.98 4.41 4.47
N TYR A 66 -13.24 3.99 4.65
CA TYR A 66 -13.75 3.61 5.97
C TYR A 66 -12.89 2.52 6.62
N CYS A 67 -12.61 1.42 5.89
CA CYS A 67 -11.80 0.30 6.37
C CYS A 67 -10.37 0.74 6.72
N ALA A 68 -9.77 1.64 5.94
CA ALA A 68 -8.45 2.19 6.23
C ALA A 68 -8.43 2.93 7.59
N HIS A 69 -9.46 3.72 7.88
CA HIS A 69 -9.53 4.44 9.15
C HIS A 69 -9.79 3.49 10.33
N GLU A 70 -10.67 2.50 10.18
CA GLU A 70 -10.84 1.46 11.21
C GLU A 70 -9.53 0.74 11.54
N ALA A 71 -8.73 0.43 10.51
CA ALA A 71 -7.51 -0.34 10.69
C ALA A 71 -6.34 0.50 11.26
N LYS A 72 -6.28 1.80 10.94
CA LYS A 72 -5.04 2.59 11.07
C LYS A 72 -5.19 3.95 11.72
N PHE A 73 -6.40 4.46 11.89
CA PHE A 73 -6.63 5.73 12.57
C PHE A 73 -6.93 5.51 14.05
N GLU A 74 -6.33 6.33 14.92
CA GLU A 74 -6.62 6.26 16.36
C GLU A 74 -8.09 6.63 16.63
N GLY A 75 -8.85 5.69 17.21
CA GLY A 75 -10.30 5.84 17.40
C GLY A 75 -11.16 5.39 16.21
N GLY A 76 -10.55 4.81 15.18
CA GLY A 76 -11.25 4.18 14.04
C GLY A 76 -11.94 5.19 13.11
N ALA A 77 -12.81 4.68 12.24
CA ALA A 77 -13.54 5.53 11.28
C ALA A 77 -14.47 6.51 12.00
N ALA A 78 -15.04 6.12 13.14
CA ALA A 78 -15.88 7.02 13.96
C ALA A 78 -15.17 8.33 14.36
N ALA A 79 -13.85 8.29 14.55
CA ALA A 79 -13.06 9.47 14.88
C ALA A 79 -12.48 10.17 13.63
N GLY A 80 -12.04 9.38 12.65
CA GLY A 80 -11.20 9.87 11.55
C GLY A 80 -11.89 10.05 10.20
N TYR A 81 -13.06 9.47 9.98
CA TYR A 81 -13.71 9.40 8.67
C TYR A 81 -15.12 9.99 8.71
N GLY A 82 -15.56 10.54 7.59
CA GLY A 82 -16.92 10.99 7.40
C GLY A 82 -17.25 11.18 5.93
N SER A 83 -18.44 10.73 5.54
CA SER A 83 -19.02 10.96 4.22
C SER A 83 -20.48 11.37 4.35
N ALA A 84 -21.00 12.10 3.37
CA ALA A 84 -22.41 12.49 3.30
C ALA A 84 -22.83 12.72 1.84
N ASP A 85 -24.12 12.52 1.57
CA ASP A 85 -24.72 12.87 0.30
C ASP A 85 -24.67 14.39 0.07
N SER A 86 -24.30 14.75 -1.16
CA SER A 86 -24.36 16.11 -1.68
C SER A 86 -25.19 16.14 -2.98
N GLU A 87 -25.37 17.32 -3.56
CA GLU A 87 -25.97 17.44 -4.90
C GLU A 87 -25.16 16.72 -6.01
N TRP A 88 -23.89 16.41 -5.73
CA TRP A 88 -22.96 15.72 -6.63
C TRP A 88 -22.75 14.23 -6.27
N GLY A 89 -23.54 13.70 -5.31
CA GLY A 89 -23.42 12.34 -4.81
C GLY A 89 -22.67 12.24 -3.49
N LEU A 90 -22.34 11.01 -3.08
CA LEU A 90 -21.64 10.72 -1.81
C LEU A 90 -20.21 11.30 -1.85
N SER A 91 -19.89 12.15 -0.88
CA SER A 91 -18.64 12.90 -0.82
C SER A 91 -18.06 12.91 0.59
N LEU A 92 -16.76 13.18 0.71
CA LEU A 92 -16.07 13.26 2.00
C LEU A 92 -16.52 14.51 2.77
N THR A 93 -16.78 14.34 4.06
CA THR A 93 -16.94 15.42 5.03
C THR A 93 -15.79 15.49 6.02
N LYS A 94 -15.08 14.36 6.20
CA LYS A 94 -13.89 14.24 7.03
C LYS A 94 -12.93 13.21 6.45
N LEU A 95 -11.64 13.54 6.45
CA LEU A 95 -10.57 12.63 6.04
C LEU A 95 -9.42 12.69 7.04
N TRP A 96 -9.05 11.54 7.61
CA TRP A 96 -7.99 11.40 8.61
C TRP A 96 -8.11 12.37 9.80
N GLY A 97 -9.34 12.57 10.27
CA GLY A 97 -9.68 13.47 11.37
C GLY A 97 -9.81 14.96 10.98
N VAL A 98 -9.52 15.31 9.73
CA VAL A 98 -9.61 16.70 9.26
C VAL A 98 -10.99 16.97 8.67
N GLU A 99 -11.64 18.02 9.19
CA GLU A 99 -12.90 18.59 8.67
C GLU A 99 -12.60 19.98 8.07
N ASN A 100 -12.47 20.08 6.75
CA ASN A 100 -12.12 21.35 6.08
C ASN A 100 -13.28 22.00 5.28
N GLY A 101 -14.51 21.51 5.47
CA GLY A 101 -15.68 22.03 4.78
C GLY A 101 -15.94 21.44 3.39
N GLY A 102 -15.36 20.26 3.07
CA GLY A 102 -15.70 19.50 1.85
C GLY A 102 -14.66 19.56 0.74
N SER A 103 -13.49 20.16 0.98
CA SER A 103 -12.43 20.26 -0.02
C SER A 103 -11.50 19.05 0.07
N TYR A 104 -11.89 17.96 -0.60
CA TYR A 104 -11.11 16.72 -0.65
C TYR A 104 -10.97 16.21 -2.09
N GLY A 105 -9.89 15.52 -2.38
CA GLY A 105 -9.68 14.84 -3.66
C GLY A 105 -9.43 13.35 -3.47
N TYR A 106 -9.79 12.54 -4.47
CA TYR A 106 -9.56 11.11 -4.46
C TYR A 106 -9.40 10.55 -5.88
N TYR A 107 -8.45 9.63 -6.03
CA TYR A 107 -8.07 8.99 -7.29
C TYR A 107 -7.98 7.49 -7.09
N VAL A 108 -8.37 6.73 -8.12
CA VAL A 108 -8.16 5.28 -8.18
C VAL A 108 -7.21 4.99 -9.34
N ASN A 109 -6.08 4.36 -9.06
CA ASN A 109 -5.03 4.06 -10.04
C ASN A 109 -4.62 5.31 -10.85
N ASN A 110 -4.51 6.46 -10.18
CA ASN A 110 -4.20 7.78 -10.77
C ASN A 110 -5.23 8.30 -11.78
N ALA A 111 -6.41 7.68 -11.89
CA ALA A 111 -7.55 8.21 -12.62
C ALA A 111 -8.49 8.96 -11.65
N SER A 112 -9.01 10.10 -12.10
CA SER A 112 -9.98 10.88 -11.33
C SER A 112 -11.24 10.05 -11.10
N ALA A 113 -11.65 9.93 -9.85
CA ALA A 113 -12.93 9.33 -9.50
C ALA A 113 -14.05 10.37 -9.59
N MET A 114 -15.27 9.91 -9.91
CA MET A 114 -16.47 10.74 -10.02
C MET A 114 -17.21 10.89 -8.69
N GLY A 115 -17.01 9.97 -7.75
CA GLY A 115 -17.67 9.97 -6.45
C GLY A 115 -17.12 8.88 -5.52
N LEU A 116 -17.50 8.92 -4.24
CA LEU A 116 -17.09 7.87 -3.29
C LEU A 116 -17.72 6.50 -3.57
N THR A 117 -18.79 6.46 -4.37
CA THR A 117 -19.45 5.23 -4.82
C THR A 117 -18.75 4.57 -6.00
N ASP A 118 -17.67 5.16 -6.54
CA ASP A 118 -16.92 4.54 -7.62
C ASP A 118 -16.34 3.19 -7.15
N PRO A 119 -16.44 2.13 -7.99
CA PRO A 119 -16.09 0.79 -7.57
C PRO A 119 -14.59 0.60 -7.45
N VAL A 120 -14.19 -0.25 -6.51
CA VAL A 120 -12.80 -0.68 -6.33
C VAL A 120 -12.68 -2.19 -6.52
N LYS A 121 -11.51 -2.66 -6.95
CA LYS A 121 -11.19 -4.07 -7.11
C LYS A 121 -9.84 -4.41 -6.48
N ASN A 122 -9.62 -5.71 -6.29
CA ASN A 122 -8.40 -6.22 -5.69
C ASN A 122 -7.16 -5.71 -6.45
N GLY A 123 -6.20 -5.14 -5.70
CA GLY A 123 -4.96 -4.56 -6.21
C GLY A 123 -5.03 -3.10 -6.64
N ASP A 124 -6.19 -2.43 -6.51
CA ASP A 124 -6.30 -1.00 -6.82
C ASP A 124 -5.53 -0.12 -5.82
N TYR A 125 -5.04 1.01 -6.31
CA TYR A 125 -4.40 2.05 -5.50
C TYR A 125 -5.34 3.23 -5.35
N ILE A 126 -5.69 3.56 -4.11
CA ILE A 126 -6.58 4.68 -3.78
C ILE A 126 -5.74 5.77 -3.15
N ASN A 127 -5.75 6.96 -3.73
CA ASN A 127 -5.07 8.13 -3.19
C ASN A 127 -6.13 9.16 -2.82
N ALA A 128 -6.28 9.45 -1.53
CA ALA A 128 -7.20 10.47 -1.03
C ALA A 128 -6.42 11.60 -0.34
N PHE A 129 -6.88 12.83 -0.48
CA PHE A 129 -6.19 13.96 0.12
C PHE A 129 -7.12 15.09 0.55
N VAL A 130 -6.65 15.84 1.55
CA VAL A 130 -7.24 17.11 2.00
C VAL A 130 -6.54 18.23 1.24
N TYR A 131 -7.31 19.12 0.60
CA TYR A 131 -6.73 20.35 0.05
C TYR A 131 -6.22 21.24 1.17
N THR A 132 -4.99 21.74 1.03
CA THR A 132 -4.38 22.67 1.97
C THR A 132 -4.64 24.12 1.59
N ASP A 133 -4.80 24.40 0.29
CA ASP A 133 -5.28 25.68 -0.21
C ASP A 133 -6.81 25.66 -0.38
N LEU A 134 -7.51 26.21 0.61
CA LEU A 134 -8.97 26.31 0.61
C LEU A 134 -9.51 27.53 -0.14
N THR A 135 -8.63 28.36 -0.73
CA THR A 135 -9.05 29.58 -1.45
C THR A 135 -9.13 29.34 -2.94
N THR A 136 -8.10 28.70 -3.51
CA THR A 136 -8.04 28.43 -4.95
C THR A 136 -8.00 26.95 -5.30
N TRP A 137 -7.96 26.07 -4.29
CA TRP A 137 -7.87 24.62 -4.48
C TRP A 137 -6.69 24.24 -5.40
N SER A 138 -5.56 24.90 -5.19
CA SER A 138 -4.39 24.81 -6.08
C SER A 138 -3.52 23.58 -5.84
N ASP A 139 -3.79 22.77 -4.80
CA ASP A 139 -3.07 21.52 -4.55
C ASP A 139 -3.16 20.60 -5.78
N ALA A 140 -2.02 20.39 -6.44
CA ALA A 140 -1.92 19.57 -7.63
C ALA A 140 -1.75 18.10 -7.25
N TYR A 141 -2.71 17.25 -7.63
CA TYR A 141 -2.53 15.81 -7.53
C TYR A 141 -1.39 15.38 -8.44
N CYS A 142 -0.39 14.70 -7.88
CA CYS A 142 0.76 14.20 -8.61
C CYS A 142 1.14 12.80 -8.17
N TYR A 143 1.85 12.08 -9.03
CA TYR A 143 2.23 10.69 -8.81
C TYR A 143 3.48 10.32 -9.61
N PHE A 144 4.21 9.33 -9.09
CA PHE A 144 5.31 8.71 -9.83
C PHE A 144 4.76 7.70 -10.83
N ASP A 145 5.49 7.48 -11.92
CA ASP A 145 5.18 6.48 -12.95
C ASP A 145 5.11 5.04 -12.43
N VAL A 146 5.64 4.78 -11.24
CA VAL A 146 5.53 3.50 -10.52
C VAL A 146 5.10 3.68 -9.06
N ASN A 147 4.22 2.80 -8.58
CA ASN A 147 3.79 2.78 -7.17
C ASN A 147 4.85 2.15 -6.25
N THR A 148 5.55 1.13 -6.72
CA THR A 148 6.60 0.43 -5.96
C THR A 148 7.89 0.42 -6.76
N LEU A 149 8.98 0.84 -6.12
CA LEU A 149 10.32 0.78 -6.68
C LEU A 149 11.13 -0.33 -6.00
N SER A 150 11.37 -1.42 -6.73
CA SER A 150 12.24 -2.51 -6.28
C SER A 150 13.63 -2.36 -6.90
N VAL A 151 14.61 -2.00 -6.07
CA VAL A 151 16.02 -1.89 -6.48
C VAL A 151 16.91 -2.50 -5.42
N LYS A 152 18.10 -2.97 -5.82
CA LYS A 152 19.10 -3.39 -4.84
C LYS A 152 19.59 -2.18 -4.06
N ALA A 153 19.83 -2.39 -2.77
CA ALA A 153 20.32 -1.32 -1.90
C ALA A 153 21.58 -0.64 -2.48
N GLY A 154 21.50 0.67 -2.69
CA GLY A 154 22.57 1.50 -3.22
C GLY A 154 22.62 1.60 -4.75
N GLU A 155 21.76 0.90 -5.47
CA GLU A 155 21.57 1.12 -6.92
C GLU A 155 20.68 2.34 -7.17
N THR A 156 20.89 2.95 -8.35
CA THR A 156 20.10 4.09 -8.83
C THR A 156 18.93 3.62 -9.66
N ALA A 157 17.81 4.32 -9.58
CA ALA A 157 16.70 4.20 -10.53
C ALA A 157 16.17 5.57 -10.94
N THR A 158 15.61 5.63 -12.14
CA THR A 158 14.90 6.81 -12.63
C THR A 158 13.42 6.67 -12.28
N LEU A 159 12.86 7.73 -11.70
CA LEU A 159 11.42 7.90 -11.50
C LEU A 159 10.96 9.11 -12.31
N LYS A 160 9.71 9.07 -12.79
CA LYS A 160 9.08 10.21 -13.45
C LYS A 160 7.90 10.70 -12.64
N LEU A 161 7.96 11.95 -12.21
CA LEU A 161 6.89 12.65 -11.51
C LEU A 161 6.02 13.42 -12.50
N VAL A 162 4.72 13.19 -12.44
CA VAL A 162 3.72 13.92 -13.24
C VAL A 162 2.59 14.42 -12.35
N ALA A 163 2.03 15.57 -12.70
CA ALA A 163 0.82 16.11 -12.09
C ALA A 163 -0.38 15.87 -13.03
N ALA A 164 -1.52 15.51 -12.46
CA ALA A 164 -2.78 15.49 -13.17
C ALA A 164 -3.24 16.92 -13.44
N GLY A 165 -3.83 17.15 -14.60
CA GLY A 165 -4.38 18.43 -15.00
C GLY A 165 -5.42 18.28 -16.10
N TYR A 166 -5.82 19.40 -16.67
CA TYR A 166 -6.77 19.45 -17.77
C TYR A 166 -6.24 20.34 -18.90
N ASP A 167 -6.52 19.96 -20.14
CA ASP A 167 -6.26 20.82 -21.31
C ASP A 167 -7.33 21.91 -21.47
N GLU A 168 -7.22 22.73 -22.54
CA GLU A 168 -8.16 23.82 -22.82
C GLU A 168 -9.59 23.31 -23.08
N GLU A 169 -9.72 22.05 -23.52
CA GLU A 169 -10.97 21.36 -23.78
C GLU A 169 -11.50 20.55 -22.59
N TRP A 170 -10.88 20.69 -21.40
CA TRP A 170 -11.25 19.97 -20.16
C TRP A 170 -11.04 18.44 -20.22
N ASN A 171 -10.19 17.95 -21.12
CA ASN A 171 -9.78 16.55 -21.08
C ASN A 171 -8.69 16.37 -20.02
N PRO A 172 -8.71 15.24 -19.28
CA PRO A 172 -7.66 14.94 -18.33
C PRO A 172 -6.33 14.70 -19.07
N ILE A 173 -5.29 15.38 -18.61
CA ILE A 173 -3.92 15.24 -19.09
C ILE A 173 -2.97 15.05 -17.91
N THR A 174 -1.73 14.69 -18.22
CA THR A 174 -0.64 14.63 -17.25
C THR A 174 0.51 15.49 -17.73
N VAL A 175 1.07 16.27 -16.82
CA VAL A 175 2.16 17.22 -17.12
C VAL A 175 3.37 16.85 -16.26
N PRO A 176 4.58 16.78 -16.84
CA PRO A 176 5.80 16.63 -16.06
C PRO A 176 5.93 17.69 -14.96
N VAL A 177 6.35 17.26 -13.77
CA VAL A 177 6.64 18.19 -12.67
C VAL A 177 8.13 18.46 -12.63
N ALA A 178 8.57 19.59 -13.18
CA ALA A 178 9.95 20.03 -13.12
C ALA A 178 10.27 20.75 -11.80
N GLY A 179 11.52 20.66 -11.33
CA GLY A 179 11.99 21.42 -10.18
C GLY A 179 11.48 20.94 -8.81
N ALA A 180 10.87 19.76 -8.72
CA ALA A 180 10.44 19.19 -7.44
C ALA A 180 11.58 18.45 -6.75
N SER A 181 11.77 18.72 -5.46
CA SER A 181 12.77 18.08 -4.62
C SER A 181 12.26 16.72 -4.14
N ILE A 182 13.04 15.68 -4.39
CA ILE A 182 12.72 14.31 -3.97
C ILE A 182 13.13 14.10 -2.52
N THR A 183 12.21 13.51 -1.76
CA THR A 183 12.45 13.10 -0.37
C THR A 183 12.33 11.58 -0.22
N ILE A 184 13.07 11.03 0.74
CA ILE A 184 12.92 9.63 1.18
C ILE A 184 12.66 9.65 2.68
N ASN A 185 11.52 9.09 3.11
CA ASN A 185 11.05 9.15 4.49
C ASN A 185 11.05 10.58 5.06
N GLY A 186 10.63 11.55 4.23
CA GLY A 186 10.60 12.97 4.57
C GLY A 186 11.95 13.68 4.61
N VAL A 187 13.06 12.97 4.34
CA VAL A 187 14.40 13.56 4.28
C VAL A 187 14.75 13.94 2.84
N ASP A 188 15.14 15.19 2.62
CA ASP A 188 15.60 15.67 1.33
C ASP A 188 16.83 14.89 0.84
N THR A 189 16.77 14.44 -0.42
CA THR A 189 17.85 13.71 -1.08
C THR A 189 18.84 14.63 -1.81
N GLY A 190 18.49 15.90 -2.01
CA GLY A 190 19.19 16.83 -2.89
C GLY A 190 18.98 16.57 -4.38
N VAL A 191 18.14 15.60 -4.74
CA VAL A 191 17.75 15.30 -6.13
C VAL A 191 16.52 16.13 -6.48
N VAL A 192 16.54 16.75 -7.65
CA VAL A 192 15.45 17.58 -8.17
C VAL A 192 15.03 17.01 -9.53
N THR A 193 13.73 16.99 -9.81
CA THR A 193 13.20 16.56 -11.12
C THR A 193 13.62 17.52 -12.24
N ASP A 194 13.96 16.96 -13.39
CA ASP A 194 14.30 17.72 -14.59
C ASP A 194 13.05 18.25 -15.33
N GLU A 195 13.25 18.87 -16.49
CA GLU A 195 12.17 19.41 -17.34
C GLU A 195 11.18 18.33 -17.84
N ASN A 196 11.58 17.05 -17.83
CA ASN A 196 10.72 15.91 -18.17
C ASN A 196 10.07 15.28 -16.94
N GLY A 197 10.26 15.87 -15.76
CA GLY A 197 9.79 15.34 -14.48
C GLY A 197 10.61 14.15 -13.99
N GLU A 198 11.77 13.87 -14.58
CA GLU A 198 12.58 12.71 -14.26
C GLU A 198 13.58 13.04 -13.14
N ALA A 199 13.74 12.10 -12.20
CA ALA A 199 14.73 12.17 -11.14
C ALA A 199 15.44 10.82 -10.96
N VAL A 200 16.77 10.86 -10.84
CA VAL A 200 17.58 9.68 -10.56
C VAL A 200 17.80 9.57 -9.06
N VAL A 201 17.17 8.59 -8.43
CA VAL A 201 17.20 8.38 -6.98
C VAL A 201 18.09 7.20 -6.61
N THR A 202 18.70 7.24 -5.43
CA THR A 202 19.44 6.10 -4.85
C THR A 202 18.73 5.66 -3.57
N VAL A 203 18.23 4.43 -3.57
CA VAL A 203 17.53 3.86 -2.41
C VAL A 203 18.50 2.96 -1.64
N LYS A 204 18.79 3.32 -0.39
CA LYS A 204 19.67 2.53 0.48
C LYS A 204 18.90 1.55 1.35
N GLU A 205 17.70 1.94 1.76
CA GLU A 205 16.83 1.21 2.67
C GLU A 205 15.39 1.37 2.20
N ALA A 206 14.51 0.46 2.64
CA ALA A 206 13.10 0.57 2.32
C ALA A 206 12.51 1.86 2.91
N GLY A 207 11.54 2.45 2.21
CA GLY A 207 10.95 3.71 2.63
C GLY A 207 9.97 4.28 1.64
N VAL A 208 9.43 5.45 1.98
CA VAL A 208 8.51 6.20 1.13
C VAL A 208 9.28 7.28 0.39
N ILE A 209 9.29 7.19 -0.93
CA ILE A 209 9.75 8.26 -1.82
C ILE A 209 8.57 9.20 -2.05
N SER A 210 8.83 10.50 -1.86
CA SER A 210 7.86 11.57 -2.11
C SER A 210 8.54 12.78 -2.75
N ALA A 211 7.79 13.84 -3.01
CA ALA A 211 8.30 15.07 -3.61
C ALA A 211 7.61 16.31 -3.05
N VAL A 212 8.36 17.41 -2.99
CA VAL A 212 7.87 18.74 -2.62
C VAL A 212 8.34 19.77 -3.66
N SER A 213 7.62 20.88 -3.81
CA SER A 213 7.97 21.94 -4.77
C SER A 213 7.77 23.31 -4.17
N ASP A 214 8.68 24.23 -4.49
CA ASP A 214 8.54 25.66 -4.17
C ASP A 214 7.71 26.43 -5.23
N GLN A 215 7.44 25.79 -6.38
CA GLN A 215 6.76 26.42 -7.51
C GLN A 215 5.24 26.23 -7.48
N GLN A 216 4.77 25.14 -6.87
CA GLN A 216 3.37 24.79 -6.75
C GLN A 216 3.13 23.91 -5.53
N VAL A 217 1.91 23.96 -4.99
CA VAL A 217 1.50 23.07 -3.89
C VAL A 217 1.22 21.69 -4.48
N LEU A 218 2.05 20.71 -4.11
CA LEU A 218 1.86 19.32 -4.52
C LEU A 218 1.08 18.58 -3.45
N VAL A 219 0.07 17.81 -3.86
CA VAL A 219 -0.37 16.67 -3.05
C VAL A 219 0.82 15.70 -2.99
N PRO A 220 1.36 15.38 -1.80
CA PRO A 220 2.60 14.61 -1.71
C PRO A 220 2.46 13.23 -2.41
N PRO A 221 3.24 12.95 -3.48
CA PRO A 221 3.16 11.69 -4.19
C PRO A 221 3.80 10.58 -3.34
N VAL A 222 3.39 9.33 -3.55
CA VAL A 222 3.94 8.18 -2.82
C VAL A 222 4.42 7.13 -3.80
N CYS A 223 5.70 6.78 -3.70
CA CYS A 223 6.28 5.55 -4.24
C CYS A 223 6.95 4.77 -3.09
N VAL A 224 6.56 3.52 -2.87
CA VAL A 224 7.17 2.67 -1.85
C VAL A 224 8.43 2.03 -2.42
N ALA A 225 9.58 2.35 -1.84
CA ALA A 225 10.83 1.74 -2.18
C ALA A 225 11.05 0.46 -1.36
N ALA A 226 11.26 -0.66 -2.05
CA ALA A 226 11.69 -1.90 -1.47
C ALA A 226 13.18 -2.09 -1.77
N ALA A 227 14.04 -1.90 -0.75
CA ALA A 227 15.46 -2.21 -0.89
C ALA A 227 15.64 -3.73 -0.79
N GLU A 228 15.92 -4.38 -1.91
CA GLU A 228 16.30 -5.79 -1.88
C GLU A 228 17.68 -5.90 -1.22
N SER A 229 17.76 -6.67 -0.12
CA SER A 229 19.07 -6.98 0.49
C SER A 229 19.93 -7.64 -0.58
N ALA A 230 21.14 -7.13 -0.82
CA ALA A 230 22.11 -7.79 -1.68
C ALA A 230 22.28 -9.23 -1.18
N GLY A 231 21.77 -10.20 -1.93
CA GLY A 231 21.72 -11.59 -1.51
C GLY A 231 23.10 -12.03 -1.02
N LEU A 232 23.16 -12.59 0.20
CA LEU A 232 24.37 -13.25 0.66
C LEU A 232 24.77 -14.28 -0.41
N PRO A 233 26.04 -14.34 -0.84
CA PRO A 233 26.46 -15.29 -1.85
C PRO A 233 26.22 -16.71 -1.31
N SER A 234 25.31 -17.44 -1.92
CA SER A 234 25.04 -18.83 -1.58
C SER A 234 26.20 -19.70 -2.09
N TYR A 235 27.05 -20.18 -1.18
CA TYR A 235 28.04 -21.20 -1.50
C TYR A 235 27.43 -22.59 -1.31
N VAL A 236 26.98 -23.21 -2.40
CA VAL A 236 26.53 -24.61 -2.40
C VAL A 236 27.74 -25.51 -2.61
N TRP A 237 28.14 -26.26 -1.57
CA TRP A 237 29.12 -27.34 -1.71
C TRP A 237 28.38 -28.67 -1.84
N TYR A 238 28.59 -29.37 -2.97
CA TYR A 238 28.03 -30.69 -3.19
C TYR A 238 28.81 -31.74 -2.38
N ALA A 239 28.31 -32.10 -1.20
CA ALA A 239 28.63 -33.39 -0.60
C ALA A 239 27.52 -34.37 -1.00
N ALA A 240 27.92 -35.55 -1.50
CA ALA A 240 27.02 -36.57 -2.02
C ALA A 240 25.81 -36.83 -1.09
N GLY A 241 24.62 -36.48 -1.57
CA GLY A 241 23.35 -37.01 -1.06
C GLY A 241 22.69 -36.27 0.11
N ALA A 242 22.56 -34.94 0.08
CA ALA A 242 21.42 -34.16 0.61
C ALA A 242 21.69 -32.66 0.46
N ALA A 243 20.76 -31.90 -0.14
CA ALA A 243 20.87 -30.45 -0.22
C ALA A 243 20.56 -29.84 1.16
N VAL A 244 21.58 -29.32 1.84
CA VAL A 244 21.41 -28.48 3.04
C VAL A 244 21.78 -27.05 2.64
N VAL A 245 20.79 -26.15 2.65
CA VAL A 245 21.00 -24.70 2.54
C VAL A 245 21.47 -24.21 3.91
N VAL A 246 22.74 -23.80 4.03
CA VAL A 246 23.26 -23.15 5.24
C VAL A 246 23.25 -21.65 5.00
N ILE A 247 22.37 -20.92 5.70
CA ILE A 247 22.41 -19.46 5.80
C ILE A 247 23.45 -19.12 6.85
N ALA A 248 24.55 -18.48 6.46
CA ALA A 248 25.54 -17.98 7.41
C ALA A 248 25.01 -16.71 8.11
N ALA A 249 24.46 -16.88 9.30
CA ALA A 249 24.32 -15.77 10.23
C ALA A 249 25.71 -15.46 10.80
N ALA A 250 26.28 -14.32 10.41
CA ALA A 250 27.51 -13.80 11.00
C ALA A 250 27.25 -13.33 12.44
N VAL A 251 27.24 -14.27 13.39
CA VAL A 251 27.33 -13.94 14.82
C VAL A 251 28.81 -13.79 15.15
N ALA A 252 29.27 -12.56 15.29
CA ALA A 252 30.58 -12.25 15.86
C ALA A 252 30.57 -12.59 17.36
N ILE A 253 30.94 -13.83 17.70
CA ILE A 253 31.23 -14.22 19.09
C ILE A 253 32.74 -13.99 19.33
N PRO A 254 33.15 -13.11 20.27
CA PRO A 254 34.56 -12.99 20.63
C PRO A 254 35.04 -14.26 21.33
N VAL A 255 36.01 -14.94 20.70
CA VAL A 255 36.67 -16.14 21.26
C VAL A 255 37.54 -15.72 22.45
N ALA A 256 37.06 -15.95 23.67
CA ALA A 256 37.90 -15.97 24.86
C ALA A 256 38.66 -17.31 24.91
N VAL A 257 39.94 -17.28 24.53
CA VAL A 257 40.87 -18.42 24.64
C VAL A 257 41.15 -18.69 26.12
N VAL A 258 40.49 -19.69 26.72
CA VAL A 258 40.92 -20.27 27.99
C VAL A 258 41.94 -21.37 27.71
N LYS A 259 43.22 -21.05 27.90
CA LYS A 259 44.32 -22.03 27.94
C LYS A 259 44.10 -22.98 29.13
N SER A 260 43.76 -24.24 28.87
CA SER A 260 43.87 -25.28 29.90
C SER A 260 45.35 -25.62 30.11
N LYS A 261 45.82 -25.35 31.33
CA LYS A 261 47.17 -25.62 31.80
C LYS A 261 47.17 -27.07 32.32
N LYS A 262 47.72 -28.02 31.55
CA LYS A 262 48.12 -29.32 32.10
C LYS A 262 49.21 -29.09 33.14
N ASN A 263 49.03 -29.58 34.36
CA ASN A 263 50.13 -29.79 35.27
C ASN A 263 49.87 -31.02 36.15
N LYS A 264 50.76 -32.01 35.94
CA LYS A 264 51.14 -33.15 36.76
C LYS A 264 50.10 -34.22 37.04
#